data_AF-A0A7C1VD87-F1
#
_entry.id   AF-A0A7C1VD87-F1
#
_cell.length_a   1.000
_cell.length_b   1.000
_cell.length_c   1.000
_cell.angle_alpha   90.00
_cell.angle_beta   90.00
_cell.angle_gamma   90.00
#
_symmetry.space_group_name_H-M   'P 1'
#
loop_
_entity.id
_entity.type
_entity.pdbx_description
1 polymer ?
#
loop_
_entity_poly.entity_id
_entity_poly.type
_entity_poly.pdbx_seq_one_letter_code
_entity_poly.pdbx_strand_id
1 'polypeptide(L)' 'MVMAQGKRLHDAACLQCHASLTGGKPANLYTRNDRKVKTLASLQKQVKGCAIVADANWTDAERESVVQYLSQTFYRFK' A
#
# COMPACT_ATOMS: atom_id res chain seq x y z
N MET A 1 -0.09 5.49 -17.26
CA MET A 1 1.00 5.05 -16.35
C MET A 1 0.39 4.55 -15.05
N VAL A 2 0.15 3.24 -14.91
CA VAL A 2 -0.54 2.59 -13.78
C VAL A 2 0.12 2.91 -12.43
N MET A 3 1.45 3.00 -12.38
CA MET A 3 2.22 3.35 -11.17
C MET A 3 1.88 4.74 -10.61
N ALA A 4 1.62 5.72 -11.48
CA ALA A 4 1.26 7.06 -11.04
C ALA A 4 -0.14 7.11 -10.43
N GLN A 5 -1.08 6.30 -10.94
CA GLN A 5 -2.42 6.18 -10.36
C GLN A 5 -2.36 5.47 -9.01
N GLY A 6 -1.68 4.32 -8.95
CA GLY A 6 -1.51 3.56 -7.71
C GLY A 6 -0.87 4.39 -6.60
N LYS A 7 0.16 5.18 -6.93
CA LYS A 7 0.77 6.11 -5.98
C LYS A 7 -0.23 7.16 -5.47
N ARG A 8 -1.00 7.81 -6.35
CA ARG A 8 -1.96 8.84 -5.94
C ARG A 8 -3.05 8.29 -5.03
N LEU A 9 -3.63 7.14 -5.37
CA LEU A 9 -4.66 6.49 -4.57
C LEU A 9 -4.13 6.08 -3.20
N HIS A 10 -2.96 5.44 -3.19
CA HIS A 10 -2.25 5.09 -1.97
C HIS A 10 -1.97 6.32 -1.09
N ASP A 11 -1.46 7.39 -1.68
CA ASP A 11 -1.06 8.58 -0.93
C ASP A 11 -2.27 9.24 -0.27
N ALA A 12 -3.40 9.30 -0.97
CA ALA A 12 -4.64 9.85 -0.48
C ALA A 12 -5.29 9.02 0.65
N ALA A 13 -5.26 7.69 0.55
CA ALA A 13 -6.00 6.83 1.48
C ALA A 13 -5.16 6.26 2.64
N CYS A 14 -3.84 6.12 2.48
CA CYS A 14 -3.03 5.31 3.41
C CYS A 14 -2.01 6.12 4.23
N LEU A 15 -1.46 7.21 3.68
CA LEU A 15 -0.31 7.88 4.29
C LEU A 15 -0.62 8.52 5.65
N GLN A 16 -1.83 9.03 5.87
CA GLN A 16 -2.21 9.62 7.16
C GLN A 16 -2.07 8.61 8.29
N CYS A 17 -2.76 7.46 8.18
CA CYS A 17 -2.72 6.42 9.20
C CYS A 17 -1.32 5.83 9.33
N HIS A 18 -0.61 5.62 8.21
CA HIS A 18 0.74 5.07 8.25
C HIS A 18 1.73 6.02 8.91
N ALA A 19 1.62 7.33 8.70
CA ALA A 19 2.43 8.32 9.38
C ALA A 19 2.17 8.27 10.89
N SER A 20 0.91 8.22 11.33
CA SER A 20 0.57 8.09 12.75
C SER A 20 1.15 6.83 13.39
N LEU A 21 1.15 5.70 12.67
CA LEU A 21 1.71 4.42 13.15
C LEU A 21 3.24 4.39 13.20
N THR A 22 3.91 5.33 12.55
CA THR A 22 5.37 5.32 12.35
C THR A 22 6.05 6.60 12.85
N GLY A 23 5.34 7.42 13.63
CA GLY A 23 5.88 8.68 14.15
C GLY A 23 6.22 9.69 13.06
N GLY A 24 5.35 9.79 12.04
CA GLY A 24 5.49 10.74 10.92
C GLY A 24 6.26 10.22 9.71
N LYS A 25 6.66 8.94 9.68
CA LYS A 25 7.49 8.34 8.62
C LYS A 25 6.78 7.18 7.92
N PRO A 26 5.73 7.42 7.13
CA PRO A 26 4.84 6.37 6.60
C PRO A 26 5.58 5.28 5.80
N ALA A 27 6.65 5.64 5.09
CA ALA A 27 7.47 4.69 4.34
C ALA A 27 8.13 3.60 5.22
N ASN A 28 8.38 3.89 6.50
CA ASN A 28 8.95 2.94 7.45
C ASN A 28 8.07 1.69 7.63
N LEU A 29 6.75 1.83 7.43
CA LEU A 29 5.84 0.70 7.54
C LEU A 29 6.15 -0.42 6.54
N TYR A 30 6.71 -0.07 5.37
CA TYR A 30 7.04 -0.99 4.27
C TYR A 30 8.49 -1.48 4.31
N THR A 31 9.39 -0.68 4.89
CA THR A 31 10.84 -0.95 4.90
C THR A 31 11.34 -1.57 6.21
N ARG A 32 10.51 -1.61 7.27
CA ARG A 32 10.86 -2.22 8.56
C ARG A 32 11.25 -3.70 8.45
N ASN A 33 12.22 -4.10 9.28
CA ASN A 33 12.79 -5.44 9.28
C ASN A 33 11.79 -6.53 9.72
N ASP A 34 10.81 -6.18 10.56
CA ASP A 34 9.77 -7.07 11.07
C ASP A 34 8.52 -7.12 10.18
N ARG A 35 8.60 -6.63 8.93
CA ARG A 35 7.43 -6.59 8.04
C ARG A 35 6.85 -7.98 7.80
N LYS A 36 5.53 -8.08 8.00
CA LYS A 36 4.76 -9.33 7.84
C LYS A 36 4.41 -9.65 6.39
N VAL A 37 4.36 -8.63 5.53
CA VAL A 37 4.07 -8.78 4.10
C VAL A 37 5.34 -9.23 3.38
N LYS A 38 5.34 -10.47 2.88
CA LYS A 38 6.49 -11.12 2.23
C LYS A 38 6.18 -11.67 0.84
N THR A 39 4.92 -11.67 0.43
CA THR A 39 4.46 -12.17 -0.87
C THR A 39 3.44 -11.22 -1.49
N LEU A 40 3.29 -11.28 -2.82
CA LEU A 40 2.29 -10.48 -3.53
C LEU A 40 0.87 -10.73 -3.02
N ALA A 41 0.51 -12.00 -2.77
CA ALA A 41 -0.79 -12.35 -2.20
C ALA A 41 -1.02 -11.73 -0.81
N SER A 42 0.01 -11.72 0.05
CA SER A 42 -0.09 -11.06 1.36
C SER A 42 -0.26 -9.54 1.23
N LEU A 43 0.39 -8.92 0.24
CA LEU A 43 0.26 -7.49 -0.04
C LEU A 43 -1.15 -7.16 -0.55
N GLN A 44 -1.69 -7.94 -1.49
CA GLN A 44 -3.06 -7.77 -1.98
C GLN A 44 -4.09 -7.84 -0.84
N LYS A 45 -3.95 -8.84 0.05
CA LYS A 45 -4.82 -8.96 1.23
C LYS A 45 -4.68 -7.77 2.16
N GLN A 46 -3.46 -7.31 2.42
CA GLN A 46 -3.20 -6.17 3.29
C GLN A 46 -3.80 -4.88 2.70
N VAL A 47 -3.57 -4.59 1.43
CA VAL A 47 -4.12 -3.42 0.73
C VAL A 47 -5.65 -3.45 0.72
N LYS A 48 -6.26 -4.63 0.52
CA LYS A 48 -7.72 -4.79 0.61
C LYS A 48 -8.25 -4.40 2.00
N GLY A 49 -7.61 -4.89 3.06
CA GLY A 49 -8.00 -4.54 4.44
C GLY A 49 -7.81 -3.05 4.75
N CYS A 50 -6.66 -2.48 4.37
CA CYS A 50 -6.38 -1.06 4.54
C CYS A 50 -7.39 -0.17 3.80
N ALA A 51 -7.75 -0.54 2.57
CA ALA A 51 -8.75 0.20 1.78
C ALA A 51 -10.13 0.21 2.46
N ILE A 52 -10.56 -0.90 3.07
CA ILE A 52 -11.83 -0.95 3.82
C ILE A 52 -11.79 -0.03 5.03
N VAL A 53 -10.71 -0.07 5.82
CA VAL A 53 -10.55 0.78 7.01
C VAL A 53 -10.45 2.26 6.63
N ALA A 54 -9.86 2.56 5.48
CA ALA A 54 -9.77 3.91 4.93
C ALA A 54 -11.03 4.35 4.18
N ASP A 55 -12.10 3.55 4.18
CA ASP A 55 -13.35 3.78 3.43
C ASP A 55 -13.10 4.11 1.93
N ALA A 56 -12.08 3.47 1.36
CA ALA A 56 -11.67 3.65 -0.02
C ALA A 56 -12.48 2.71 -0.93
N ASN A 57 -13.48 3.27 -1.60
CA ASN A 57 -14.34 2.58 -2.57
C ASN A 57 -13.65 2.34 -3.92
N TRP A 58 -12.50 1.68 -3.92
CA TRP A 58 -11.75 1.37 -5.13
C TRP A 58 -12.31 0.16 -5.88
N THR A 59 -12.30 0.26 -7.20
CA THR A 59 -12.44 -0.86 -8.13
C THR A 59 -11.26 -1.84 -8.00
N ASP A 60 -11.40 -3.04 -8.57
CA ASP A 60 -10.32 -4.04 -8.57
C ASP A 60 -9.07 -3.54 -9.32
N ALA A 61 -9.26 -2.83 -10.44
CA ALA A 61 -8.15 -2.26 -11.20
C ALA A 61 -7.39 -1.17 -10.43
N GLU A 62 -8.12 -0.31 -9.70
CA GLU A 62 -7.52 0.71 -8.85
C GLU A 62 -6.74 0.09 -7.69
N ARG A 63 -7.31 -0.92 -7.04
CA ARG A 63 -6.65 -1.67 -5.98
C ARG A 63 -5.40 -2.38 -6.48
N GLU A 64 -5.47 -2.98 -7.67
CA GLU A 64 -4.32 -3.61 -8.32
C GLU A 64 -3.22 -2.58 -8.66
N SER A 65 -3.60 -1.38 -9.11
CA SER A 65 -2.62 -0.31 -9.37
C SER A 65 -1.84 0.08 -8.12
N VAL A 66 -2.50 0.13 -6.95
CA VAL A 66 -1.86 0.39 -5.65
C VAL A 66 -0.93 -0.74 -5.26
N VAL A 67 -1.37 -2.00 -5.41
CA VAL A 67 -0.54 -3.19 -5.14
C VAL A 67 0.70 -3.20 -6.03
N GLN A 68 0.55 -2.94 -7.33
CA GLN A 68 1.66 -2.85 -8.26
C GLN A 68 2.66 -1.77 -7.88
N TYR A 69 2.16 -0.56 -7.56
CA TYR A 69 3.01 0.53 -7.09
C TYR A 69 3.82 0.15 -5.85
N LEU A 70 3.17 -0.40 -4.81
CA LEU A 70 3.82 -0.81 -3.58
C LEU A 70 4.81 -1.96 -3.82
N SER A 71 4.41 -2.93 -4.65
CA SER A 71 5.24 -4.05 -5.04
C SER A 71 6.52 -3.57 -5.69
N GLN A 72 6.45 -2.73 -6.72
CA GLN A 72 7.65 -2.28 -7.44
C GLN A 72 8.52 -1.30 -6.63
N THR A 73 7.89 -0.45 -5.82
CA THR A 73 8.60 0.61 -5.09
C THR A 73 9.28 0.11 -3.83
N PHE A 74 8.63 -0.76 -3.05
CA PHE A 74 9.11 -1.14 -1.71
C PHE A 74 9.46 -2.63 -1.57
N TYR A 75 8.71 -3.52 -2.20
CA TYR A 75 8.84 -4.96 -1.96
C TYR A 75 9.66 -5.71 -3.02
N ARG A 76 9.68 -5.19 -4.25
CA ARG A 76 10.28 -5.77 -5.46
C ARG A 76 9.85 -7.22 -5.69
N PHE A 77 8.55 -7.52 -5.50
CA PHE A 77 8.04 -8.83 -5.86
C PHE A 77 8.17 -9.03 -7.38
N LYS A 78 8.56 -10.24 -7.78
CA LYS A 78 8.62 -10.67 -9.18
C LYS A 78 7.29 -11.23 -9.64
#